data_AF-A0A951VFT1-F1
#
_entry.id   AF-A0A951VFT1-F1
#
_cell.length_a   1.000
_cell.length_b   1.000
_cell.length_c   1.000
_cell.angle_alpha   90.00
_cell.angle_beta   90.00
_cell.angle_gamma   90.00
#
_symmetry.space_group_name_H-M   'P 1'
#
loop_
_entity.id
_entity.type
_entity.pdbx_description
1 polymer ?
#
loop_
_entity_poly.entity_id
_entity_poly.type
_entity_poly.pdbx_seq_one_letter_code
_entity_poly.pdbx_strand_id
1 'polypeptide(L)' 'KVLDEVPPKSILTIDGSEATFVDYDILEIISEYHTKARERNISLLLKGIEKVNVMAIH' A
#
# COMPACT_ATOMS: atom_id res chain seq x y z
N LYS A 1 -14.48 -0.95 -0.54
CA LYS A 1 -15.30 -0.56 0.63
C LYS A 1 -14.50 0.20 1.67
N VAL A 2 -13.46 -0.37 2.30
CA VAL A 2 -12.73 0.34 3.37
C VAL A 2 -12.14 1.68 2.93
N LEU A 3 -11.48 1.75 1.75
CA LEU A 3 -11.01 3.03 1.21
C LEU A 3 -12.16 4.02 1.01
N ASP A 4 -13.30 3.58 0.47
CA ASP A 4 -14.43 4.44 0.10
C ASP A 4 -14.99 5.24 1.28
N GLU A 5 -14.82 4.73 2.50
CA GLU A 5 -15.24 5.36 3.76
C GLU A 5 -14.16 6.30 4.35
N VAL A 6 -12.92 6.22 3.88
CA VAL A 6 -11.82 7.11 4.31
C VAL A 6 -11.98 8.49 3.65
N PRO A 7 -11.96 9.59 4.41
CA PRO A 7 -12.04 10.94 3.85
C PRO A 7 -10.87 11.27 2.90
N PRO A 8 -11.09 12.05 1.83
CA PRO A 8 -10.01 12.58 1.00
C PRO A 8 -9.00 13.40 1.83
N LYS A 9 -7.75 13.47 1.37
CA LYS A 9 -6.61 14.13 2.06
C LYS A 9 -6.19 13.50 3.39
N SER A 10 -6.73 12.33 3.72
CA SER A 10 -6.23 11.54 4.84
C SER A 10 -4.84 10.98 4.54
N ILE A 11 -4.09 10.71 5.61
CA ILE A 11 -2.84 9.96 5.56
C ILE A 11 -3.11 8.59 6.20
N LEU A 12 -2.87 7.53 5.44
CA LEU A 12 -3.04 6.15 5.89
C LEU A 12 -1.68 5.48 5.94
N THR A 13 -1.38 4.75 7.00
CA THR A 13 -0.11 4.03 7.16
C THR A 13 -0.39 2.53 7.23
N ILE A 14 0.30 1.75 6.40
CA ILE A 14 0.39 0.29 6.54
C ILE A 14 1.70 0.02 7.26
N ASP A 15 1.59 -0.47 8.50
CA ASP A 15 2.74 -0.76 9.35
C ASP A 15 3.03 -2.27 9.35
N GLY A 16 4.09 -2.66 8.64
CA GLY A 16 4.66 -4.00 8.64
C GLY A 16 5.98 -4.08 9.41
N SER A 17 6.29 -3.15 10.31
CA SER A 17 7.56 -3.18 11.06
C SER A 17 7.77 -4.41 11.94
N GLU A 18 6.69 -5.12 12.28
CA GLU A 18 6.74 -6.40 13.00
C GLU A 18 6.60 -7.62 12.07
N ALA A 19 6.46 -7.41 10.76
CA ALA A 19 6.38 -8.49 9.79
C ALA A 19 7.78 -9.02 9.47
N THR A 20 8.00 -10.32 9.65
CA THR A 20 9.27 -10.96 9.27
C THR A 20 9.40 -11.18 7.76
N PHE A 21 8.26 -11.32 7.07
CA PHE A 21 8.18 -11.50 5.62
C PHE A 21 6.84 -11.00 5.11
N VAL A 22 6.82 -10.50 3.86
CA VAL A 22 5.60 -10.09 3.17
C VAL A 22 5.59 -10.78 1.81
N ASP A 23 4.59 -11.63 1.57
CA ASP A 23 4.43 -12.36 0.31
C ASP A 23 4.19 -11.41 -0.88
N TYR A 24 4.55 -11.87 -2.09
CA TYR A 24 4.35 -11.11 -3.33
C TYR A 24 2.89 -10.77 -3.60
N ASP A 25 1.94 -11.66 -3.29
CA ASP A 25 0.50 -11.40 -3.44
C ASP A 25 0.06 -10.22 -2.57
N ILE A 26 0.62 -10.09 -1.35
CA ILE A 26 0.34 -8.97 -0.45
C ILE A 26 0.93 -7.67 -1.01
N LEU A 27 2.12 -7.73 -1.59
CA LEU A 27 2.77 -6.57 -2.22
C LEU A 27 1.99 -6.08 -3.44
N GLU A 28 1.43 -6.99 -4.24
CA GLU A 28 0.53 -6.67 -5.34
C GLU A 28 -0.73 -5.97 -4.84
N ILE A 29 -1.38 -6.52 -3.80
CA ILE A 29 -2.55 -5.91 -3.17
C ILE A 29 -2.23 -4.51 -2.65
N ILE A 30 -1.08 -4.32 -1.98
CA ILE A 30 -0.64 -3.00 -1.48
C ILE A 30 -0.43 -2.02 -2.65
N SER A 31 0.13 -2.48 -3.77
CA SER A 31 0.34 -1.66 -4.98
C SER A 31 -0.99 -1.20 -5.59
N GLU A 32 -1.97 -2.09 -5.71
CA GLU A 32 -3.31 -1.75 -6.16
C GLU A 32 -3.99 -0.77 -5.18
N TYR A 33 -3.84 -1.01 -3.88
CA TYR A 33 -4.39 -0.16 -2.82
C TYR A 33 -3.79 1.26 -2.86
N HIS A 34 -2.49 1.37 -3.12
CA HIS A 34 -1.80 2.65 -3.29
C HIS A 34 -2.36 3.44 -4.48
N THR A 35 -2.66 2.76 -5.58
CA THR A 35 -3.26 3.36 -6.77
C THR A 35 -4.65 3.93 -6.46
N LYS A 36 -5.51 3.12 -5.85
CA LYS A 36 -6.86 3.53 -5.43
C LYS A 36 -6.85 4.67 -4.39
N ALA A 37 -5.91 4.65 -3.45
CA ALA A 37 -5.75 5.72 -2.47
C ALA A 37 -5.38 7.05 -3.15
N ARG A 38 -4.45 7.02 -4.12
CA ARG A 38 -4.04 8.20 -4.88
C ARG A 38 -5.20 8.82 -5.67
N GLU A 39 -6.04 8.01 -6.30
CA GLU A 39 -7.24 8.48 -7.03
C GLU A 39 -8.21 9.25 -6.13
N ARG A 40 -8.19 8.98 -4.81
CA ARG A 40 -9.06 9.64 -3.81
C ARG A 40 -8.32 10.71 -3.00
N ASN A 41 -7.13 11.13 -3.44
CA ASN A 41 -6.26 12.08 -2.75
C ASN A 41 -5.89 11.64 -1.32
N ILE A 42 -5.75 10.34 -1.07
CA ILE A 42 -5.26 9.78 0.19
C ILE A 42 -3.78 9.48 0.04
N SER A 43 -2.97 9.92 0.99
CA SER A 43 -1.55 9.57 1.06
C SER A 43 -1.39 8.23 1.76
N LEU A 44 -0.79 7.25 1.09
CA LEU A 44 -0.48 5.94 1.67
C LEU A 44 1.02 5.85 2.00
N LEU A 45 1.34 5.65 3.28
CA LEU A 45 2.69 5.42 3.78
C LEU A 45 2.87 3.95 4.11
N LEU A 46 4.03 3.40 3.77
CA LEU A 46 4.42 2.04 4.13
C LEU A 46 5.58 2.13 5.12
N LYS A 47 5.43 1.44 6.26
CA LYS A 47 6.47 1.37 7.29
C LYS A 47 6.88 -0.08 7.48
N GLY A 48 8.18 -0.37 7.42
CA GLY A 48 8.68 -1.75 7.56
C GLY A 48 8.29 -2.69 6.42
N ILE A 49 7.81 -2.16 5.29
CA ILE A 49 7.49 -2.92 4.08
C ILE A 49 8.34 -2.37 2.96
N GLU A 50 9.24 -3.20 2.42
CA GLU A 50 10.03 -2.83 1.26
C GLU A 50 9.15 -2.87 0.01
N LYS A 51 9.07 -1.75 -0.71
CA LYS A 51 8.43 -1.74 -2.02
C LYS A 51 9.29 -2.57 -2.97
N VAL A 52 8.76 -3.69 -3.43
CA VAL A 52 9.44 -4.44 -4.48
C VAL A 52 9.44 -3.60 -5.74
N ASN A 53 10.62 -3.37 -6.30
CA ASN A 53 10.78 -2.69 -7.57
C ASN A 53 10.41 -3.71 -8.66
N VAL A 54 9.15 -3.68 -9.13
CA VAL A 54 8.62 -4.62 -10.15
C VAL A 54 9.20 -4.34 -11.56
N MET A 55 10.46 -3.87 -11.65
CA MET A 55 11.19 -3.71 -12.91
C MET A 55 11.98 -4.96 -13.30
N ALA A 56 11.81 -6.07 -12.58
CA ALA A 56 12.35 -7.36 -12.97
C ALA A 56 11.23 -8.39 -12.93
N ILE A 57 11.12 -9.17 -14.00
CA ILE A 57 10.14 -10.25 -14.25
C ILE A 57 8.85 -9.78 -14.95
N HIS A 58 8.99 -9.26 -16.17
CA HIS A 58 8.37 -9.88 -17.35
C HIS A 58 9.09 -9.47 -18.63
#